data_AF-A0AAD7J201-F1
#
_entry.id   AF-A0AAD7J201-F1
#
_cell.length_a   1.000
_cell.length_b   1.000
_cell.length_c   1.000
_cell.angle_alpha   90.00
_cell.angle_beta   90.00
_cell.angle_gamma   90.00
#
_symmetry.space_group_name_H-M   'P 1'
#
loop_
_entity.id
_entity.type
_entity.pdbx_description
1 polymer ?
#
loop_
_entity_poly.entity_id
_entity_poly.type
_entity_poly.pdbx_seq_one_letter_code
_entity_poly.pdbx_strand_id
1 'polypeptide(L)'
;MFRRLRPSLNRLPSLRPAVRSSQPRPGLRACFYAPPPGPGNARVWLRSDGTPRSRIAGLVTKALALTCAAEAYLLYLTLPVVPVDFERNLLTSFVHIQRVDYDRYATAQLDDFGGALSYLENLTKHLRYVGVPGQLNSAAVFRRLAQEDAEDELRTRVHEIARGAAEAVHGILSASKDDEAAKTAGLAVNTVLAAMLTLLKVLAALDVDKQLHAMRLQEEMKDSSKNSESEILG
;
A
#
# COMPACT_ATOMS: atom_id res chain seq x y z
N MET A 1 61.92 -23.88 9.79
CA MET A 1 62.03 -25.08 8.92
C MET A 1 60.97 -24.98 7.84
N PHE A 2 61.37 -24.58 6.64
CA PHE A 2 60.49 -24.37 5.49
C PHE A 2 60.34 -25.68 4.70
N ARG A 3 59.11 -26.16 4.48
CA ARG A 3 58.83 -27.13 3.42
C ARG A 3 57.83 -26.52 2.44
N ARG A 4 58.38 -26.01 1.34
CA ARG A 4 57.67 -25.61 0.12
C ARG A 4 57.20 -26.88 -0.59
N LEU A 5 55.90 -26.99 -0.85
CA LEU A 5 55.34 -27.94 -1.82
C LEU A 5 54.36 -27.21 -2.74
N ARG A 6 54.81 -27.02 -3.97
CA ARG A 6 54.06 -26.94 -5.24
C ARG A 6 55.02 -27.57 -6.28
N PRO A 7 54.58 -28.16 -7.42
CA PRO A 7 53.34 -27.85 -8.15
C PRO A 7 52.64 -29.06 -8.83
N SER A 8 51.37 -28.92 -9.22
CA SER A 8 50.89 -29.56 -10.46
C SER A 8 49.77 -28.72 -11.08
N LEU A 9 50.18 -27.84 -12.00
CA LEU A 9 49.30 -27.09 -12.90
C LEU A 9 48.82 -28.05 -14.00
N ASN A 10 47.61 -28.57 -13.87
CA ASN A 10 46.93 -29.20 -15.00
C ASN A 10 46.38 -28.12 -15.93
N ARG A 11 46.90 -28.17 -17.16
CA ARG A 11 46.57 -27.33 -18.31
C ARG A 11 45.11 -27.56 -18.70
N LEU A 12 44.29 -26.51 -18.63
CA LEU A 12 43.01 -26.46 -19.33
C LEU A 12 43.26 -25.98 -20.78
N PRO A 13 42.68 -26.63 -21.80
CA PRO A 13 42.82 -26.20 -23.17
C PRO A 13 42.05 -24.89 -23.44
N SER A 14 42.77 -23.94 -24.02
CA SER A 14 42.27 -22.67 -24.52
C SER A 14 41.29 -22.88 -25.68
N LEU A 15 40.03 -22.48 -25.50
CA LEU A 15 39.05 -22.41 -26.58
C LEU A 15 38.43 -21.01 -26.63
N ARG A 16 39.04 -20.14 -27.44
CA ARG A 16 38.39 -19.08 -28.24
C ARG A 16 39.33 -18.82 -29.44
N PRO A 17 38.85 -18.36 -30.62
CA PRO A 17 37.59 -17.67 -30.86
C PRO A 17 36.79 -18.15 -32.09
N ALA A 18 35.49 -17.86 -32.09
CA ALA A 18 34.74 -17.70 -33.35
C ALA A 18 33.81 -16.50 -33.19
N VAL A 19 34.37 -15.31 -33.43
CA VAL A 19 33.58 -14.12 -33.75
C VAL A 19 33.01 -14.36 -35.14
N ARG A 20 31.77 -14.82 -35.22
CA ARG A 20 30.96 -14.65 -36.42
C ARG A 20 30.11 -13.40 -36.22
N SER A 21 30.53 -12.34 -36.89
CA SER A 21 29.73 -11.18 -37.21
C SER A 21 28.45 -11.63 -37.93
N SER A 22 27.34 -11.74 -37.22
CA SER A 22 26.02 -11.76 -37.84
C SER A 22 25.60 -10.31 -38.08
N GLN A 23 25.86 -9.81 -39.29
CA GLN A 23 25.14 -8.65 -39.81
C GLN A 23 23.63 -8.93 -39.73
N PRO A 24 22.79 -7.96 -39.32
CA PRO A 24 21.35 -8.11 -39.38
C PRO A 24 20.92 -8.07 -40.85
N ARG A 25 20.41 -9.19 -41.37
CA ARG A 25 19.69 -9.20 -42.65
C ARG A 25 18.38 -8.42 -42.47
N PRO A 26 18.10 -7.37 -43.26
CA PRO A 26 16.78 -6.77 -43.28
C PRO A 26 15.84 -7.74 -43.99
N GLY A 27 14.82 -8.24 -43.30
CA GLY A 27 13.76 -9.04 -43.94
C GLY A 27 13.16 -10.19 -43.14
N LEU A 28 13.52 -10.41 -41.88
CA LEU A 28 12.83 -11.41 -41.05
C LEU A 28 11.51 -10.83 -40.52
N ARG A 29 10.45 -11.00 -41.31
CA ARG A 29 9.08 -11.03 -40.79
C ARG A 29 9.07 -11.97 -39.60
N ALA A 30 8.62 -11.48 -38.44
CA ALA A 30 8.36 -12.31 -37.28
C ALA A 30 7.32 -13.37 -37.69
N CYS A 31 7.79 -14.58 -37.99
CA CYS A 31 6.93 -15.73 -38.09
C CYS A 31 6.46 -16.00 -36.67
N PHE A 32 5.24 -15.57 -36.35
CA PHE A 32 4.52 -16.06 -35.18
C PHE A 32 4.54 -17.60 -35.26
N TYR A 33 5.31 -18.22 -34.37
CA TYR A 33 5.36 -19.67 -34.24
C TYR A 33 4.01 -20.08 -33.66
N ALA A 34 3.05 -20.41 -34.54
CA ALA A 34 1.84 -21.07 -34.11
C ALA A 34 2.25 -22.47 -33.62
N PRO A 35 1.90 -22.87 -32.37
CA PRO A 35 2.22 -24.21 -31.89
C PRO A 35 1.58 -25.25 -32.80
N PRO A 36 2.24 -26.41 -33.02
CA PRO A 36 1.67 -27.47 -33.85
C PRO A 36 0.31 -27.89 -33.28
N PRO A 37 -0.70 -28.11 -34.14
CA PRO A 37 -2.04 -28.49 -33.68
C PRO A 37 -1.95 -29.81 -32.90
N GLY A 38 -2.45 -29.79 -31.66
CA GLY A 38 -2.47 -30.95 -30.77
C GLY A 38 -3.23 -32.16 -31.35
N PRO A 39 -3.14 -33.34 -30.71
CA PRO A 39 -3.76 -34.56 -31.22
C PRO A 39 -5.28 -34.49 -31.03
N GLY A 40 -5.95 -33.90 -32.01
CA GLY A 40 -7.40 -33.76 -32.11
C GLY A 40 -7.78 -33.26 -33.50
N ASN A 41 -9.08 -33.12 -33.76
CA ASN A 41 -9.71 -32.86 -35.07
C ASN A 41 -9.14 -31.68 -35.89
N ALA A 42 -8.20 -30.90 -35.34
CA ALA A 42 -7.45 -29.84 -36.01
C ALA A 42 -6.72 -30.26 -37.30
N ARG A 43 -6.30 -31.54 -37.43
CA ARG A 43 -5.68 -32.05 -38.68
C ARG A 43 -6.62 -32.01 -39.89
N VAL A 44 -7.93 -32.04 -39.67
CA VAL A 44 -8.94 -32.03 -40.74
C VAL A 44 -9.14 -30.62 -41.30
N TRP A 45 -8.94 -29.59 -40.48
CA TRP A 45 -9.26 -28.20 -40.81
C TRP A 45 -8.04 -27.34 -41.15
N LEU A 46 -6.87 -27.67 -40.58
CA LEU A 46 -5.63 -26.91 -40.71
C LEU A 46 -4.53 -27.74 -41.40
N ARG A 47 -3.67 -27.07 -42.15
CA ARG A 47 -2.46 -27.64 -42.74
C ARG A 47 -1.36 -27.75 -41.67
N SER A 48 -0.30 -28.50 -42.00
CA SER A 48 0.88 -28.63 -41.12
C SER A 48 1.62 -27.30 -40.88
N ASP A 49 1.41 -26.30 -41.75
CA ASP A 49 1.92 -24.93 -41.61
C ASP A 49 0.99 -24.02 -40.80
N GLY A 50 -0.12 -24.55 -40.26
CA GLY A 50 -1.10 -23.79 -39.48
C GLY A 50 -2.11 -23.00 -40.32
N THR A 51 -2.04 -23.04 -41.66
CA THR A 51 -3.00 -22.35 -42.51
C THR A 51 -4.29 -23.16 -42.70
N PRO A 52 -5.47 -22.53 -42.80
CA PRO A 52 -6.73 -23.23 -43.03
C PRO A 52 -6.72 -23.91 -44.41
N ARG A 53 -7.14 -25.19 -44.46
CA ARG A 53 -7.16 -25.97 -45.70
C ARG A 53 -8.21 -25.49 -46.70
N SER A 54 -9.26 -24.82 -46.25
CA SER A 54 -10.37 -24.32 -47.07
C SER A 54 -10.76 -22.90 -46.69
N ARG A 55 -11.45 -22.20 -47.59
CA ARG A 55 -11.98 -20.84 -47.34
C ARG A 55 -12.96 -20.82 -46.17
N ILE A 56 -13.80 -21.85 -46.05
CA ILE A 56 -14.77 -22.01 -44.96
C ILE A 56 -14.03 -22.24 -43.63
N ALA A 57 -13.04 -23.14 -43.61
CA ALA A 57 -12.21 -23.36 -42.42
C ALA A 57 -11.48 -22.09 -41.98
N GLY A 58 -11.02 -21.28 -42.94
CA GLY A 58 -10.37 -20.01 -42.64
C GLY A 58 -11.32 -18.95 -42.08
N LEU A 59 -12.57 -18.93 -42.54
CA LEU A 59 -13.59 -18.02 -42.01
C LEU A 59 -14.00 -18.41 -40.59
N VAL A 60 -14.19 -19.72 -40.32
CA VAL A 60 -14.46 -20.24 -38.97
C VAL A 60 -13.30 -19.94 -38.03
N THR A 61 -12.05 -20.19 -38.44
CA THR A 61 -10.87 -19.92 -37.61
C THR A 61 -10.73 -18.43 -37.28
N LYS A 62 -10.99 -17.53 -38.25
CA LYS A 62 -10.98 -16.08 -38.02
C LYS A 62 -12.12 -15.62 -37.13
N ALA A 63 -13.32 -16.17 -37.29
CA ALA A 63 -14.46 -15.88 -36.42
C ALA A 63 -14.20 -16.33 -34.98
N LEU A 64 -13.57 -17.49 -34.81
CA LEU A 64 -13.19 -18.01 -33.49
C LEU A 64 -12.09 -17.17 -32.84
N ALA A 65 -11.08 -16.74 -33.61
CA ALA A 65 -10.07 -15.81 -33.11
C ALA A 65 -10.66 -14.44 -32.74
N LEU A 66 -11.61 -13.93 -33.53
CA LEU A 66 -12.29 -12.66 -33.26
C LEU A 66 -13.16 -12.76 -32.00
N THR A 67 -13.86 -13.88 -31.81
CA THR A 67 -14.68 -14.11 -30.60
C THR A 67 -13.81 -14.28 -29.37
N CYS A 68 -12.72 -15.04 -29.42
CA CYS A 68 -11.76 -15.09 -28.31
C CYS A 68 -11.12 -13.72 -28.02
N ALA A 69 -10.81 -12.93 -29.04
CA ALA A 69 -10.29 -11.57 -28.86
C ALA A 69 -11.34 -10.63 -28.27
N ALA A 70 -12.61 -10.76 -28.69
CA ALA A 70 -13.72 -10.00 -28.16
C ALA A 70 -14.04 -10.40 -26.72
N GLU A 71 -13.99 -11.69 -26.37
CA GLU A 71 -14.12 -12.17 -25.00
C GLU A 71 -12.96 -11.71 -24.12
N ALA A 72 -11.72 -11.77 -24.60
CA ALA A 72 -10.57 -11.24 -23.86
C ALA A 72 -10.68 -9.71 -23.66
N TYR A 73 -11.20 -9.00 -24.66
CA TYR A 73 -11.46 -7.56 -24.58
C TYR A 73 -12.63 -7.24 -23.65
N LEU A 74 -13.71 -8.02 -23.68
CA LEU A 74 -14.82 -7.90 -22.74
C LEU A 74 -14.36 -8.23 -21.32
N LEU A 75 -13.53 -9.26 -21.13
CA LEU A 75 -12.90 -9.59 -19.83
C LEU A 75 -12.01 -8.44 -19.34
N TYR A 76 -11.27 -7.80 -20.24
CA TYR A 76 -10.49 -6.59 -19.95
C TYR A 76 -11.36 -5.38 -19.61
N LEU A 77 -12.53 -5.24 -20.23
CA LEU A 77 -13.49 -4.18 -19.93
C LEU A 77 -14.30 -4.45 -18.65
N THR A 78 -14.53 -5.73 -18.30
CA THR A 78 -15.23 -6.16 -17.08
C THR A 78 -14.29 -6.36 -15.90
N LEU A 79 -12.96 -6.32 -16.11
CA LEU A 79 -11.98 -6.19 -15.05
C LEU A 79 -12.30 -4.87 -14.35
N PRO A 80 -12.91 -4.90 -13.15
CA PRO A 80 -13.29 -3.68 -12.49
C PRO A 80 -11.98 -2.98 -12.13
N VAL A 81 -11.76 -1.80 -12.69
CA VAL A 81 -10.67 -0.88 -12.33
C VAL A 81 -10.78 -0.44 -10.85
N VAL A 82 -11.78 -0.93 -10.11
CA VAL A 82 -11.99 -0.77 -8.68
C VAL A 82 -12.53 -2.10 -8.13
N PRO A 83 -11.68 -3.08 -7.73
CA PRO A 83 -11.28 -3.18 -6.32
C PRO A 83 -9.85 -3.71 -6.08
N VAL A 84 -9.04 -3.89 -7.14
CA VAL A 84 -7.66 -4.39 -6.99
C VAL A 84 -6.85 -3.47 -6.09
N ASP A 85 -7.08 -2.16 -6.17
CA ASP A 85 -6.40 -1.20 -5.32
C ASP A 85 -6.84 -1.28 -3.85
N PHE A 86 -8.10 -1.60 -3.54
CA PHE A 86 -8.55 -1.72 -2.16
C PHE A 86 -7.95 -2.95 -1.49
N GLU A 87 -8.08 -4.13 -2.11
CA GLU A 87 -7.53 -5.37 -1.56
C GLU A 87 -5.99 -5.32 -1.48
N ARG A 88 -5.34 -4.77 -2.50
CA ARG A 88 -3.88 -4.57 -2.50
C ARG A 88 -3.45 -3.58 -1.43
N ASN A 89 -4.19 -2.48 -1.21
CA ASN A 89 -3.89 -1.52 -0.15
C ASN A 89 -4.10 -2.14 1.23
N LEU A 90 -5.16 -2.92 1.43
CA LEU A 90 -5.45 -3.62 2.68
C LEU A 90 -4.35 -4.63 3.01
N LEU A 91 -3.95 -5.45 2.03
CA LEU A 91 -2.87 -6.41 2.20
C LEU A 91 -1.54 -5.70 2.50
N THR A 92 -1.20 -4.65 1.75
CA THR A 92 0.04 -3.88 1.97
C THR A 92 0.06 -3.23 3.35
N SER A 93 -1.08 -2.67 3.79
CA SER A 93 -1.22 -2.07 5.12
C SER A 93 -1.09 -3.11 6.22
N PHE A 94 -1.72 -4.28 6.05
CA PHE A 94 -1.62 -5.37 7.00
C PHE A 94 -0.20 -5.92 7.13
N VAL A 95 0.49 -6.18 6.01
CA VAL A 95 1.89 -6.65 6.02
C VAL A 95 2.79 -5.64 6.72
N HIS A 96 2.55 -4.33 6.52
CA HIS A 96 3.29 -3.29 7.21
C HIS A 96 3.02 -3.30 8.73
N ILE A 97 1.75 -3.36 9.13
CA ILE A 97 1.33 -3.46 10.54
C ILE A 97 2.00 -4.67 11.20
N GLN A 98 1.93 -5.84 10.58
CA GLN A 98 2.51 -7.07 11.11
C GLN A 98 4.03 -6.96 11.26
N ARG A 99 4.71 -6.35 10.30
CA ARG A 99 6.16 -6.12 10.37
C ARG A 99 6.54 -5.18 11.50
N VAL A 100 5.83 -4.05 11.64
CA VAL A 100 6.07 -3.11 12.74
C VAL A 100 5.83 -3.77 14.08
N ASP A 101 4.76 -4.55 14.21
CA ASP A 101 4.43 -5.26 15.44
C ASP A 101 5.50 -6.26 15.83
N TYR A 102 5.89 -7.12 14.88
CA TYR A 102 6.94 -8.10 15.08
C TYR A 102 8.30 -7.47 15.44
N ASP A 103 8.69 -6.40 14.74
CA ASP A 103 10.00 -5.77 14.91
C ASP A 103 10.08 -4.89 16.16
N ARG A 104 8.98 -4.27 16.60
CA ARG A 104 9.03 -3.14 17.55
C ARG A 104 8.19 -3.30 18.81
N TYR A 105 7.15 -4.13 18.82
CA TYR A 105 6.24 -4.20 19.97
C TYR A 105 6.97 -4.56 21.27
N ALA A 106 7.88 -5.54 21.21
CA ALA A 106 8.66 -5.99 22.38
C ALA A 106 9.53 -4.89 23.02
N THR A 107 9.85 -3.84 22.27
CA THR A 107 10.66 -2.70 22.74
C THR A 107 9.85 -1.40 22.85
N ALA A 108 8.55 -1.44 22.55
CA ALA A 108 7.70 -0.26 22.56
C ALA A 108 7.40 0.18 23.99
N GLN A 109 7.65 1.46 24.29
CA GLN A 109 7.32 2.08 25.58
C GLN A 109 5.88 2.57 25.54
N LEU A 110 4.91 1.67 25.70
CA LEU A 110 3.48 2.02 25.63
C LEU A 110 2.97 2.75 26.87
N ASP A 111 3.71 2.71 27.98
CA ASP A 111 3.40 3.46 29.20
C ASP A 111 3.76 4.94 29.12
N ASP A 112 4.60 5.33 28.14
CA ASP A 112 4.91 6.74 27.87
C ASP A 112 4.05 7.26 26.70
N PHE A 113 3.64 8.52 26.79
CA PHE A 113 2.87 9.20 25.75
C PHE A 113 3.64 9.21 24.42
N GLY A 114 4.92 9.62 24.45
CA GLY A 114 5.75 9.73 23.25
C GLY A 114 6.00 8.36 22.63
N GLY A 115 6.30 7.36 23.46
CA GLY A 115 6.47 5.99 23.04
C GLY A 115 5.22 5.38 22.39
N ALA A 116 4.05 5.51 23.02
CA ALA A 116 2.79 5.01 22.47
C ALA A 116 2.40 5.71 21.16
N LEU A 117 2.54 7.04 21.10
CA LEU A 117 2.20 7.83 19.93
C LEU A 117 3.13 7.51 18.75
N SER A 118 4.44 7.38 19.01
CA SER A 118 5.42 6.98 17.98
C SER A 118 5.17 5.57 17.48
N TYR A 119 4.80 4.64 18.36
CA TYR A 119 4.46 3.28 17.96
C TYR A 119 3.23 3.25 17.03
N LEU A 120 2.16 3.96 17.40
CA LEU A 120 0.96 4.08 16.56
C LEU A 120 1.26 4.79 15.23
N GLU A 121 2.11 5.82 15.21
CA GLU A 121 2.56 6.47 13.98
C GLU A 121 3.24 5.45 13.05
N ASN A 122 4.09 4.58 13.61
CA ASN A 122 4.74 3.54 12.82
C ASN A 122 3.73 2.53 12.26
N LEU A 123 2.71 2.12 13.02
CA LEU A 123 1.65 1.23 12.54
C LEU A 123 0.85 1.85 11.39
N THR A 124 0.65 3.17 11.42
CA THR A 124 -0.22 3.90 10.48
C THR A 124 0.51 4.44 9.24
N LYS A 125 1.85 4.40 9.21
CA LYS A 125 2.68 5.08 8.21
C LYS A 125 2.33 4.77 6.75
N HIS A 126 1.89 3.54 6.47
CA HIS A 126 1.57 3.09 5.11
C HIS A 126 0.08 2.86 4.86
N LEU A 127 -0.79 3.26 5.81
CA LEU A 127 -2.23 3.23 5.58
C LEU A 127 -2.59 4.26 4.52
N ARG A 128 -2.99 3.77 3.35
CA ARG A 128 -3.74 4.58 2.39
C ARG A 128 -5.20 4.53 2.83
N TYR A 129 -5.70 5.66 3.31
CA TYR A 129 -7.10 5.82 3.71
C TYR A 129 -8.00 5.71 2.47
N VAL A 130 -8.39 4.50 2.10
CA VAL A 130 -9.35 4.29 1.03
C VAL A 130 -10.71 4.77 1.53
N GLY A 131 -11.27 5.80 0.91
CA GLY A 131 -12.59 6.34 1.24
C GLY A 131 -12.62 7.61 2.10
N VAL A 132 -11.46 8.15 2.51
CA VAL A 132 -11.39 9.49 3.14
C VAL A 132 -11.05 10.51 2.04
N PRO A 133 -11.93 11.48 1.73
CA PRO A 133 -11.61 12.54 0.78
C PRO A 133 -10.47 13.41 1.35
N GLY A 134 -9.37 13.48 0.59
CA GLY A 134 -8.12 14.12 1.01
C GLY A 134 -7.09 13.09 1.47
N GLN A 135 -5.86 13.19 0.97
CA GLN A 135 -4.73 12.41 1.50
C GLN A 135 -4.47 12.86 2.94
N LEU A 136 -5.03 12.11 3.89
CA LEU A 136 -4.82 12.38 5.29
C LEU A 136 -3.35 12.08 5.62
N ASN A 137 -2.57 13.13 5.85
CA ASN A 137 -1.16 13.02 6.16
C ASN A 137 -1.01 12.61 7.64
N SER A 138 -0.94 11.30 7.91
CA SER A 138 -0.79 10.75 9.27
C SER A 138 0.39 11.39 10.00
N ALA A 139 1.53 11.57 9.34
CA ALA A 139 2.69 12.23 9.94
C ALA A 139 2.44 13.70 10.33
N ALA A 140 1.49 14.40 9.69
CA ALA A 140 1.08 15.74 10.13
C ALA A 140 0.19 15.66 11.38
N VAL A 141 -0.71 14.67 11.46
CA VAL A 141 -1.56 14.41 12.64
C VAL A 141 -0.69 14.12 13.86
N PHE A 142 0.26 13.19 13.75
CA PHE A 142 1.13 12.82 14.86
C PHE A 142 2.07 13.96 15.28
N ARG A 143 2.65 14.69 14.33
CA ARG A 143 3.45 15.89 14.66
C ARG A 143 2.62 16.93 15.40
N ARG A 144 1.38 17.16 14.96
CA ARG A 144 0.48 18.10 15.61
C ARG A 144 0.17 17.67 17.04
N LEU A 145 -0.18 16.41 17.26
CA LEU A 145 -0.43 15.85 18.60
C LEU A 145 0.80 15.91 19.51
N ALA A 146 2.00 15.75 18.95
CA ALA A 146 3.25 15.80 19.70
C ALA A 146 3.71 17.24 20.04
N GLN A 147 3.31 18.23 19.24
CA GLN A 147 3.64 19.64 19.41
C GLN A 147 2.60 20.42 20.20
N GLU A 148 1.42 19.84 20.40
CA GLU A 148 0.36 20.48 21.16
C GLU A 148 0.78 20.53 22.64
N ASP A 149 0.99 21.74 23.17
CA ASP A 149 1.04 22.00 24.61
C ASP A 149 -0.38 21.85 25.17
N ALA A 150 -0.81 20.60 25.16
CA ALA A 150 -2.12 20.13 25.55
C ALA A 150 -2.24 20.13 27.08
N GLU A 151 -3.43 20.45 27.60
CA GLU A 151 -3.79 20.13 28.97
C GLU A 151 -3.57 18.64 29.26
N ASP A 152 -3.16 18.30 30.49
CA ASP A 152 -2.83 16.94 30.91
C ASP A 152 -3.94 15.93 30.58
N GLU A 153 -5.20 16.35 30.62
CA GLU A 153 -6.37 15.52 30.30
C GLU A 153 -6.41 15.13 28.82
N LEU A 154 -6.14 16.06 27.91
CA LEU A 154 -6.07 15.78 26.48
C LEU A 154 -4.91 14.84 26.16
N ARG A 155 -3.74 15.10 26.76
CA ARG A 155 -2.56 14.26 26.58
C ARG A 155 -2.82 12.84 27.07
N THR A 156 -3.49 12.69 28.22
CA THR A 156 -3.92 11.39 28.76
C THR A 156 -4.87 10.69 27.80
N ARG A 157 -5.88 11.39 27.27
CA ARG A 157 -6.84 10.81 26.33
C ARG A 157 -6.18 10.34 25.03
N VAL A 158 -5.26 11.12 24.47
CA VAL A 158 -4.51 10.74 23.27
C VAL A 158 -3.59 9.54 23.56
N HIS A 159 -2.95 9.52 24.73
CA HIS A 159 -2.15 8.39 25.19
C HIS A 159 -2.97 7.10 25.24
N GLU A 160 -4.14 7.13 25.90
CA GLU A 160 -5.04 5.99 26.03
C GLU A 160 -5.50 5.46 24.67
N ILE A 161 -5.85 6.35 23.73
CA ILE A 161 -6.21 5.96 22.37
C ILE A 161 -5.02 5.26 21.68
N ALA A 162 -3.82 5.83 21.78
CA ALA A 162 -2.64 5.29 21.12
C ALA A 162 -2.21 3.94 21.70
N ARG A 163 -2.16 3.85 23.03
CA ARG A 163 -1.85 2.63 23.78
C ARG A 163 -2.88 1.54 23.51
N GLY A 164 -4.17 1.86 23.67
CA GLY A 164 -5.26 0.89 23.48
C GLY A 164 -5.28 0.33 22.06
N ALA A 165 -5.06 1.17 21.05
CA ALA A 165 -4.95 0.72 19.67
C ALA A 165 -3.73 -0.18 19.43
N ALA A 166 -2.57 0.19 19.99
CA ALA A 166 -1.34 -0.60 19.90
C ALA A 166 -1.49 -1.99 20.52
N GLU A 167 -2.02 -2.06 21.74
CA GLU A 167 -2.28 -3.30 22.46
C GLU A 167 -3.33 -4.15 21.74
N ALA A 168 -4.40 -3.55 21.21
CA ALA A 168 -5.43 -4.26 20.47
C ALA A 168 -4.90 -4.87 19.17
N VAL A 169 -4.05 -4.15 18.42
CA VAL A 169 -3.40 -4.70 17.22
C VAL A 169 -2.51 -5.88 17.55
N HIS A 170 -1.67 -5.75 18.58
CA HIS A 170 -0.82 -6.84 19.02
C HIS A 170 -1.66 -8.05 19.49
N GLY A 171 -2.75 -7.81 20.22
CA GLY A 171 -3.69 -8.86 20.62
C GLY A 171 -4.31 -9.60 19.43
N ILE A 172 -4.73 -8.87 18.39
CA ILE A 172 -5.25 -9.47 17.15
C ILE A 172 -4.18 -10.34 16.48
N LEU A 173 -2.96 -9.82 16.33
CA LEU A 173 -1.88 -10.52 15.65
C LEU A 173 -1.40 -11.76 16.42
N SER A 174 -1.29 -11.67 17.74
CA SER A 174 -0.86 -12.79 18.60
C SER A 174 -1.90 -13.91 18.67
N ALA A 175 -3.20 -13.59 18.61
CA ALA A 175 -4.28 -14.57 18.59
C ALA A 175 -4.56 -15.18 17.20
N SER A 176 -3.97 -14.64 16.13
CA SER A 176 -4.35 -14.95 14.73
C SER A 176 -3.99 -16.35 14.20
N LYS A 177 -3.32 -17.20 15.01
CA LYS A 177 -2.69 -18.44 14.54
C LYS A 177 -3.65 -19.42 13.85
N ASP A 178 -4.92 -19.44 14.27
CA ASP A 178 -5.96 -20.32 13.74
C ASP A 178 -7.12 -19.55 13.06
N ASP A 179 -7.01 -18.22 12.95
CA ASP A 179 -8.02 -17.36 12.35
C ASP A 179 -7.82 -17.21 10.82
N GLU A 180 -8.90 -16.90 10.12
CA GLU A 180 -8.83 -16.60 8.69
C GLU A 180 -7.97 -15.33 8.43
N ALA A 181 -6.99 -15.44 7.53
CA ALA A 181 -6.03 -14.36 7.26
C ALA A 181 -6.71 -13.05 6.83
N ALA A 182 -7.74 -13.14 5.97
CA ALA A 182 -8.50 -11.98 5.52
C ALA A 182 -9.25 -11.29 6.67
N LYS A 183 -9.82 -12.08 7.59
CA LYS A 183 -10.51 -11.58 8.78
C LYS A 183 -9.54 -10.89 9.74
N THR A 184 -8.39 -11.51 10.02
CA THR A 184 -7.33 -10.92 10.85
C THR A 184 -6.82 -9.61 10.25
N ALA A 185 -6.57 -9.59 8.94
CA ALA A 185 -6.11 -8.40 8.23
C ALA A 185 -7.12 -7.26 8.31
N GLY A 186 -8.40 -7.56 8.08
CA GLY A 186 -9.49 -6.60 8.23
C GLY A 186 -9.58 -6.03 9.64
N LEU A 187 -9.51 -6.87 10.67
CA LEU A 187 -9.57 -6.44 12.07
C LEU A 187 -8.39 -5.53 12.43
N ALA A 188 -7.16 -5.93 12.14
CA ALA A 188 -5.97 -5.14 12.48
C ALA A 188 -5.98 -3.77 11.78
N VAL A 189 -6.29 -3.73 10.49
CA VAL A 189 -6.37 -2.48 9.71
C VAL A 189 -7.50 -1.59 10.23
N ASN A 190 -8.67 -2.15 10.53
CA ASN A 190 -9.81 -1.38 11.06
C ASN A 190 -9.53 -0.81 12.45
N THR A 191 -8.85 -1.54 13.32
CA THR A 191 -8.44 -1.05 14.66
C THR A 191 -7.57 0.19 14.55
N VAL A 192 -6.55 0.14 13.69
CA VAL A 192 -5.65 1.28 13.48
C VAL A 192 -6.40 2.46 12.82
N LEU A 193 -7.26 2.18 11.84
CA LEU A 193 -8.07 3.20 11.18
C LEU A 193 -9.03 3.89 12.15
N ALA A 194 -9.70 3.14 13.02
CA ALA A 194 -10.62 3.67 14.04
C ALA A 194 -9.89 4.55 15.06
N ALA A 195 -8.68 4.16 15.46
CA ALA A 195 -7.84 4.98 16.34
C ALA A 195 -7.49 6.32 15.67
N MET A 196 -7.07 6.28 14.39
CA MET A 196 -6.76 7.49 13.62
C MET A 196 -7.96 8.43 13.47
N LEU A 197 -9.14 7.89 13.18
CA LEU A 197 -10.38 8.68 13.12
C LEU A 197 -10.72 9.30 14.47
N THR A 198 -10.46 8.61 15.57
CA THR A 198 -10.68 9.14 16.91
C THR A 198 -9.69 10.27 17.22
N LEU A 199 -8.41 10.11 16.89
CA LEU A 199 -7.40 11.16 17.05
C LEU A 199 -7.72 12.41 16.23
N LEU A 200 -8.25 12.25 15.01
CA LEU A 200 -8.72 13.37 14.19
C LEU A 200 -9.88 14.12 14.82
N LYS A 201 -10.85 13.40 15.41
CA LYS A 201 -11.96 14.02 16.15
C LYS A 201 -11.46 14.82 17.34
N VAL A 202 -10.46 14.31 18.05
CA VAL A 202 -9.80 15.01 19.16
C VAL A 202 -9.16 16.31 18.66
N LEU A 203 -8.37 16.26 17.58
CA LEU A 203 -7.78 17.47 17.00
C LEU A 203 -8.83 18.48 16.50
N ALA A 204 -9.91 18.00 15.87
CA ALA A 204 -10.98 18.86 15.39
C ALA A 204 -11.72 19.57 16.53
N ALA A 205 -11.94 18.90 17.67
CA ALA A 205 -12.51 19.53 18.86
C ALA A 205 -11.63 20.67 19.39
N LEU A 206 -10.31 20.46 19.41
CA LEU A 206 -9.36 21.49 19.86
C LEU A 206 -9.32 22.71 18.95
N ASP A 207 -9.45 22.52 17.64
CA ASP A 207 -9.57 23.63 16.71
C ASP A 207 -10.80 24.50 17.00
N VAL A 208 -11.93 23.87 17.31
CA VAL A 208 -13.17 24.57 17.66
C VAL A 208 -13.01 25.34 18.98
N ASP A 209 -12.42 24.71 20.00
CA ASP A 209 -12.22 25.35 21.30
C ASP A 209 -11.28 26.56 21.21
N LYS A 210 -10.19 26.46 20.43
CA LYS A 210 -9.27 27.58 20.18
C LYS A 210 -9.96 28.72 19.43
N GLN A 211 -10.77 28.41 18.42
CA GLN A 211 -11.53 29.42 17.68
C GLN A 211 -12.53 30.13 18.60
N LEU A 212 -13.24 29.39 19.45
CA LEU A 212 -14.19 29.95 20.41
C LEU A 212 -13.48 30.86 21.42
N HIS A 213 -12.32 30.44 21.93
CA HIS A 213 -11.53 31.26 22.85
C HIS A 213 -11.01 32.54 22.18
N ALA A 214 -10.56 32.46 20.93
CA ALA A 214 -10.13 33.64 20.17
C ALA A 214 -11.29 34.62 19.93
N MET A 215 -12.49 34.12 19.64
CA MET A 215 -13.69 34.95 19.49
C MET A 215 -14.05 35.67 20.80
N ARG A 216 -14.01 34.97 21.94
CA ARG A 216 -14.29 35.58 23.26
C ARG A 216 -13.31 36.71 23.59
N LEU A 217 -12.01 36.49 23.36
CA LEU A 217 -11.00 37.54 23.57
C LEU A 217 -11.23 38.76 22.66
N GLN A 218 -11.67 38.55 21.42
CA GLN A 218 -12.01 39.67 20.53
C GLN A 218 -13.23 40.47 21.02
N GLU A 219 -14.24 39.81 21.60
CA GLU A 219 -15.39 40.50 22.21
C GLU A 219 -14.97 41.30 23.45
N GLU A 220 -14.17 40.73 24.34
CA GLU A 220 -13.65 41.41 25.53
C GLU A 220 -12.79 42.64 25.18
N MET A 221 -11.95 42.53 24.15
CA MET A 221 -11.16 43.68 23.64
C MET A 221 -12.04 44.76 23.00
N LYS A 222 -13.16 44.38 22.39
CA LYS A 222 -14.11 45.33 21.79
C LYS A 222 -14.93 46.07 22.83
N ASP A 223 -15.32 45.40 23.91
CA ASP A 223 -16.12 46.01 24.98
C ASP A 223 -15.28 46.88 25.92
N SER A 224 -14.02 46.50 26.17
CA SER A 224 -13.06 47.34 26.90
C SER A 224 -12.71 48.63 26.15
N SER A 225 -12.59 48.59 24.81
CA SER A 225 -12.38 49.78 23.96
C SER A 225 -13.53 50.78 24.04
N LYS A 226 -14.79 50.30 24.06
CA LYS A 226 -15.97 51.17 24.20
C LYS A 226 -16.09 51.82 25.57
N ASN A 227 -15.71 51.11 26.64
CA ASN A 227 -15.70 51.68 27.99
C ASN A 227 -14.65 52.78 28.13
N SER A 228 -13.48 52.64 27.50
CA SER A 228 -12.45 53.69 27.50
C SER A 228 -12.84 54.94 26.71
N GLU A 229 -13.66 54.83 25.66
CA GLU A 229 -14.16 56.02 24.93
C GLU A 229 -15.21 56.81 25.74
N SER A 230 -16.01 56.13 26.56
CA SER A 230 -17.01 56.78 27.43
C SER A 230 -16.41 57.52 28.63
N GLU A 231 -15.22 57.14 29.11
CA GLU A 231 -14.53 57.84 30.21
C GLU A 231 -13.77 59.09 29.75
N ILE A 232 -13.43 59.20 28.46
CA ILE A 232 -12.71 60.36 27.90
C ILE A 232 -13.68 61.50 27.54
N LEU A 233 -14.96 61.20 27.36
CA LEU A 233 -16.00 62.15 26.94
C LEU A 233 -16.92 62.65 28.07
N GLY A 234 -16.69 62.22 29.32
CA GLY A 234 -17.39 62.69 30.53
C GLY A 234 -16.53 63.62 31.37
#